data_AF-A0A968C014-F1
#
_entry.id   AF-A0A968C014-F1
#
_cell.length_a   1.000
_cell.length_b   1.000
_cell.length_c   1.000
_cell.angle_alpha   90.00
_cell.angle_beta   90.00
_cell.angle_gamma   90.00
#
_symmetry.space_group_name_H-M   'P 1'
#
loop_
_entity.id
_entity.type
_entity.pdbx_description
1 polymer ?
#
loop_
_entity_poly.entity_id
_entity_poly.type
_entity_poly.pdbx_seq_one_letter_code
_entity_poly.pdbx_strand_id
1 'polypeptide(L)'
;VQQTLHTLRRVFPYLTCNRAITGKDERACLYLDIGLCLGPCVGAADREEYRAMIDRFCHFLEGKADEIVAGLETKMQAASEEWDFEQAAIYRDQLDAIQRVIERQKIVSAAMADQDVVAFARADGDACVQVFFIRHGRLIGREYFVLDGTAEETDTEVVASFVKQFYDEAAYVPPEILLPHEIDEALVVQEWLRSRRGNKVLLKVPRRGHKRDLVKMATENATETLTHLRAQWLVDEGKQARALGELQEHLALEEPPTRIECYDISTTQGTATTGAMVVFVKGVPRKSDYRRFRIRSVEGTDDYASMREMLRRRFRRIAEQEAQDPQVPGGKESTWHLLPDLLVVDGGKGQLNVALEV
;
A
#
# COMPACT_ATOMS: atom_id res chain seq x y z
N VAL A 1 8.26 -2.55 -29.40
CA VAL A 1 7.09 -2.24 -30.26
C VAL A 1 5.96 -3.25 -30.06
N GLN A 2 6.15 -4.55 -30.33
CA GLN A 2 5.08 -5.55 -30.19
C GLN A 2 4.48 -5.68 -28.78
N GLN A 3 5.29 -5.63 -27.72
CA GLN A 3 4.79 -5.63 -26.33
C GLN A 3 3.93 -4.40 -26.01
N THR A 4 4.32 -3.22 -26.48
CA THR A 4 3.56 -1.96 -26.29
C THR A 4 2.20 -2.03 -26.99
N LEU A 5 2.19 -2.53 -28.23
CA LEU A 5 0.96 -2.73 -29.00
C LEU A 5 0.02 -3.73 -28.32
N HIS A 6 0.57 -4.81 -27.73
CA HIS A 6 -0.22 -5.79 -26.99
C HIS A 6 -0.86 -5.20 -25.73
N THR A 7 -0.17 -4.33 -24.99
CA THR A 7 -0.74 -3.63 -23.82
C THR A 7 -1.84 -2.66 -24.24
N LEU A 8 -1.61 -1.90 -25.32
CA LEU A 8 -2.58 -0.93 -25.83
C LEU A 8 -3.83 -1.58 -26.41
N ARG A 9 -3.78 -2.85 -26.78
CA ARG A 9 -4.95 -3.57 -27.33
C ARG A 9 -6.11 -3.70 -26.35
N ARG A 10 -5.85 -3.65 -25.04
CA ARG A 10 -6.90 -3.59 -24.00
C ARG A 10 -7.65 -2.26 -23.98
N VAL A 11 -6.98 -1.20 -24.42
CA VAL A 11 -7.50 0.17 -24.44
C VAL A 11 -8.12 0.48 -25.79
N PHE A 12 -7.48 0.02 -26.86
CA PHE A 12 -7.87 0.19 -28.25
C PHE A 12 -8.06 -1.19 -28.88
N PRO A 13 -9.28 -1.77 -28.86
CA PRO A 13 -9.51 -3.13 -29.31
C PRO A 13 -9.42 -3.25 -30.85
N TYR A 14 -8.22 -3.47 -31.37
CA TYR A 14 -7.98 -3.55 -32.81
C TYR A 14 -7.91 -5.00 -33.35
N LEU A 15 -8.23 -5.13 -34.64
CA LEU A 15 -8.16 -6.35 -35.43
C LEU A 15 -6.70 -6.80 -35.60
N THR A 16 -6.43 -8.08 -35.35
CA THR A 16 -5.16 -8.74 -35.72
C THR A 16 -5.35 -9.94 -36.65
N CYS A 17 -6.58 -10.18 -37.12
CA CYS A 17 -6.89 -11.32 -37.96
C CYS A 17 -6.24 -11.16 -39.34
N ASN A 18 -5.58 -12.21 -39.82
CA ASN A 18 -4.94 -12.22 -41.14
C ASN A 18 -5.87 -12.74 -42.24
N ARG A 19 -7.17 -12.44 -42.15
CA ARG A 19 -8.21 -12.92 -43.07
C ARG A 19 -9.11 -11.79 -43.52
N ALA A 20 -9.85 -12.00 -44.62
CA ALA A 20 -10.87 -11.07 -45.05
C ALA A 20 -12.02 -11.01 -44.02
N ILE A 21 -12.45 -9.79 -43.69
CA ILE A 21 -13.50 -9.53 -42.70
C ILE A 21 -14.78 -9.20 -43.45
N THR A 22 -15.77 -10.10 -43.37
CA THR A 22 -17.02 -10.04 -44.15
C THR A 22 -18.20 -9.48 -43.36
N GLY A 23 -18.10 -9.45 -42.02
CA GLY A 23 -19.19 -9.00 -41.13
C GLY A 23 -20.33 -10.00 -40.98
N LYS A 24 -20.17 -11.23 -41.46
CA LYS A 24 -21.23 -12.26 -41.51
C LYS A 24 -20.81 -13.57 -40.87
N ASP A 25 -19.72 -13.58 -40.10
CA ASP A 25 -19.29 -14.79 -39.43
C ASP A 25 -20.33 -15.23 -38.40
N GLU A 26 -20.63 -16.53 -38.37
CA GLU A 26 -21.65 -17.08 -37.46
C GLU A 26 -21.21 -17.06 -35.99
N ARG A 27 -19.89 -17.01 -35.72
CA ARG A 27 -19.35 -17.15 -34.37
C ARG A 27 -18.27 -16.12 -34.06
N ALA A 28 -18.42 -15.53 -32.87
CA ALA A 28 -17.40 -14.67 -32.27
C ALA A 28 -16.13 -15.43 -31.95
N CYS A 29 -14.98 -14.75 -32.06
CA CYS A 29 -13.71 -15.28 -31.63
C CYS A 29 -13.42 -14.88 -30.18
N LEU A 30 -12.51 -15.60 -29.52
CA LEU A 30 -12.09 -15.33 -28.15
C LEU A 30 -11.69 -13.86 -27.92
N TYR A 31 -11.06 -13.21 -28.90
CA TYR A 31 -10.64 -11.81 -28.77
C TYR A 31 -11.81 -10.83 -28.63
N LEU A 32 -12.99 -11.14 -29.18
CA LEU A 32 -14.19 -10.36 -28.92
C LEU A 32 -14.67 -10.63 -27.48
N ASP A 33 -14.76 -11.90 -27.10
CA ASP A 33 -15.26 -12.31 -25.77
C ASP A 33 -14.43 -11.75 -24.61
N ILE A 34 -13.12 -11.57 -24.81
CA ILE A 34 -12.21 -10.96 -23.82
C ILE A 34 -11.95 -9.47 -24.05
N GLY A 35 -12.72 -8.81 -24.93
CA GLY A 35 -12.68 -7.35 -25.13
C GLY A 35 -11.45 -6.79 -25.85
N LEU A 36 -10.67 -7.62 -26.55
CA LEU A 36 -9.47 -7.22 -27.31
C LEU A 36 -9.73 -6.93 -28.80
N CYS A 37 -10.98 -7.05 -29.24
CA CYS A 37 -11.43 -6.74 -30.59
C CYS A 37 -12.90 -6.30 -30.56
N LEU A 38 -13.28 -5.33 -31.39
CA LEU A 38 -14.67 -4.88 -31.53
C LEU A 38 -15.56 -5.86 -32.33
N GLY A 39 -15.01 -6.95 -32.85
CA GLY A 39 -15.79 -7.99 -33.52
C GLY A 39 -16.42 -7.62 -34.87
N PRO A 40 -15.75 -6.85 -35.77
CA PRO A 40 -16.32 -6.51 -37.07
C PRO A 40 -16.55 -7.73 -37.98
N CYS A 41 -16.00 -8.91 -37.65
CA CYS A 41 -16.22 -10.15 -38.41
C CYS A 41 -17.62 -10.74 -38.23
N VAL A 42 -18.24 -10.56 -37.07
CA VAL A 42 -19.61 -11.01 -36.78
C VAL A 42 -20.64 -9.87 -36.92
N GLY A 43 -20.17 -8.68 -37.32
CA GLY A 43 -21.01 -7.48 -37.41
C GLY A 43 -21.29 -6.79 -36.07
N ALA A 44 -20.52 -7.10 -35.00
CA ALA A 44 -20.69 -6.47 -33.69
C ALA A 44 -20.24 -5.00 -33.66
N ALA A 45 -19.37 -4.60 -34.59
CA ALA A 45 -19.02 -3.22 -34.85
C ALA A 45 -18.98 -2.97 -36.35
N ASP A 46 -19.44 -1.79 -36.77
CA ASP A 46 -19.44 -1.41 -38.17
C ASP A 46 -18.09 -0.77 -38.60
N ARG A 47 -18.02 -0.38 -39.88
CA ARG A 47 -16.81 0.21 -40.45
C ARG A 47 -16.48 1.58 -39.86
N GLU A 48 -17.48 2.37 -39.50
CA GLU A 48 -17.32 3.72 -38.99
C GLU A 48 -16.86 3.69 -37.53
N GLU A 49 -17.50 2.86 -36.71
CA GLU A 49 -17.11 2.62 -35.31
C GLU A 49 -15.67 2.09 -35.21
N TYR A 50 -15.33 1.11 -36.04
CA TYR A 50 -13.98 0.55 -36.07
C TYR A 50 -12.94 1.60 -36.50
N ARG A 51 -13.25 2.43 -37.51
CA ARG A 51 -12.37 3.53 -37.94
C ARG A 51 -12.18 4.56 -36.85
N ALA A 52 -13.25 4.98 -36.17
CA ALA A 52 -13.17 5.93 -35.07
C ALA A 52 -12.31 5.40 -33.90
N MET A 53 -12.30 4.08 -33.65
CA MET A 53 -11.38 3.45 -32.70
C MET A 53 -9.92 3.51 -33.18
N ILE A 54 -9.67 3.21 -34.46
CA ILE A 54 -8.33 3.30 -35.05
C ILE A 54 -7.81 4.74 -35.08
N ASP A 55 -8.64 5.73 -35.39
CA ASP A 55 -8.24 7.13 -35.41
C ASP A 55 -7.84 7.61 -34.01
N ARG A 56 -8.57 7.19 -32.97
CA ARG A 56 -8.17 7.42 -31.56
C ARG A 56 -6.83 6.76 -31.23
N PHE A 57 -6.61 5.54 -31.71
CA PHE A 57 -5.34 4.84 -31.54
C PHE A 57 -4.17 5.56 -32.26
N CYS A 58 -4.39 6.07 -33.47
CA CYS A 58 -3.42 6.86 -34.21
C CYS A 58 -3.10 8.18 -33.47
N HIS A 59 -4.11 8.91 -33.01
CA HIS A 59 -3.91 10.15 -32.24
C HIS A 59 -3.14 9.92 -30.93
N PHE A 60 -3.37 8.79 -30.27
CA PHE A 60 -2.57 8.38 -29.12
C PHE A 60 -1.08 8.24 -29.48
N LEU A 61 -0.78 7.53 -30.58
CA LEU A 61 0.60 7.32 -31.05
C LEU A 61 1.28 8.62 -31.55
N GLU A 62 0.50 9.58 -32.02
CA GLU A 62 0.95 10.92 -32.41
C GLU A 62 1.23 11.84 -31.21
N GLY A 63 1.02 11.36 -29.99
CA GLY A 63 1.36 12.09 -28.76
C GLY A 63 0.22 12.92 -28.16
N LYS A 64 -1.02 12.78 -28.65
CA LYS A 64 -2.22 13.41 -28.04
C LYS A 64 -2.81 12.54 -26.93
N ALA A 65 -1.96 12.03 -26.05
CA ALA A 65 -2.38 11.12 -25.00
C ALA A 65 -3.24 11.80 -23.92
N ASP A 66 -2.97 13.08 -23.65
CA ASP A 66 -3.63 13.85 -22.58
C ASP A 66 -5.15 13.99 -22.80
N GLU A 67 -5.59 14.20 -24.05
CA GLU A 67 -7.02 14.29 -24.39
C GLU A 67 -7.77 12.96 -24.16
N ILE A 68 -7.08 11.83 -24.39
CA ILE A 68 -7.65 10.49 -24.23
C ILE A 68 -7.77 10.15 -22.74
N VAL A 69 -6.74 10.48 -21.95
CA VAL A 69 -6.74 10.30 -20.48
C VAL A 69 -7.88 11.11 -19.86
N ALA A 70 -7.97 12.41 -20.16
CA ALA A 70 -9.04 13.26 -19.63
C ALA A 70 -10.45 12.76 -20.00
N GLY A 71 -10.61 12.23 -21.22
CA GLY A 71 -11.88 11.64 -21.65
C GLY A 71 -12.25 10.35 -20.92
N LEU A 72 -11.27 9.51 -20.57
CA LEU A 72 -11.49 8.28 -19.81
C LEU A 72 -11.76 8.57 -18.33
N GLU A 73 -11.06 9.52 -17.72
CA GLU A 73 -11.33 9.98 -16.36
C GLU A 73 -12.76 10.50 -16.22
N THR A 74 -13.20 11.33 -17.16
CA THR A 74 -14.58 11.86 -17.18
C THR A 74 -15.62 10.74 -17.25
N LYS A 75 -15.38 9.71 -18.09
CA LYS A 75 -16.29 8.57 -18.22
C LYS A 75 -16.30 7.66 -17.00
N MET A 76 -15.13 7.44 -16.39
CA MET A 76 -14.99 6.69 -15.14
C MET A 76 -15.77 7.37 -14.02
N GLN A 77 -15.64 8.69 -13.90
CA GLN A 77 -16.33 9.48 -12.89
C GLN A 77 -17.85 9.44 -13.10
N ALA A 78 -18.33 9.64 -14.33
CA ALA A 78 -19.75 9.53 -14.65
C ALA A 78 -20.34 8.15 -14.34
N ALA A 79 -19.63 7.06 -14.71
CA ALA A 79 -20.06 5.70 -14.40
C ALA A 79 -20.13 5.44 -12.88
N SER A 80 -19.18 6.00 -12.11
CA SER A 80 -19.20 5.92 -10.64
C SER A 80 -20.35 6.70 -10.03
N GLU A 81 -20.71 7.85 -10.59
CA GLU A 81 -21.86 8.67 -10.16
C GLU A 81 -23.20 7.98 -10.48
N GLU A 82 -23.26 7.23 -11.57
CA GLU A 82 -24.41 6.39 -11.96
C GLU A 82 -24.46 5.03 -11.25
N TRP A 83 -23.54 4.76 -10.31
CA TRP A 83 -23.42 3.49 -9.56
C TRP A 83 -23.08 2.26 -10.43
N ASP A 84 -22.55 2.45 -11.64
CA ASP A 84 -22.05 1.40 -12.52
C ASP A 84 -20.54 1.15 -12.27
N PHE A 85 -20.26 0.45 -11.17
CA PHE A 85 -18.89 0.17 -10.74
C PHE A 85 -18.15 -0.79 -11.68
N GLU A 86 -18.86 -1.65 -12.42
CA GLU A 86 -18.23 -2.55 -13.40
C GLU A 86 -17.67 -1.74 -14.57
N GLN A 87 -18.45 -0.80 -15.09
CA GLN A 87 -18.02 0.06 -16.18
C GLN A 87 -16.93 1.05 -15.73
N ALA A 88 -17.02 1.58 -14.51
CA ALA A 88 -15.97 2.40 -13.92
C ALA A 88 -14.63 1.64 -13.76
N ALA A 89 -14.67 0.37 -13.33
CA ALA A 89 -13.49 -0.47 -13.22
C ALA A 89 -12.81 -0.71 -14.58
N ILE A 90 -13.59 -0.88 -15.66
CA ILE A 90 -13.07 -1.00 -17.02
C ILE A 90 -12.31 0.27 -17.43
N TYR A 91 -12.89 1.45 -17.19
CA TYR A 91 -12.24 2.72 -17.53
C TYR A 91 -10.97 2.97 -16.71
N ARG A 92 -10.99 2.64 -15.42
CA ARG A 92 -9.79 2.68 -14.56
C ARG A 92 -8.68 1.79 -15.10
N ASP A 93 -9.00 0.54 -15.42
CA ASP A 93 -8.01 -0.42 -15.93
C ASP A 93 -7.43 0.04 -17.29
N GLN A 94 -8.23 0.75 -18.11
CA GLN A 94 -7.77 1.39 -19.34
C GLN A 94 -6.83 2.57 -19.09
N LEU A 95 -7.16 3.44 -18.13
CA LEU A 95 -6.30 4.55 -17.68
C LEU A 95 -4.94 4.04 -17.23
N ASP A 96 -4.92 3.04 -16.34
CA ASP A 96 -3.70 2.40 -15.85
C ASP A 96 -2.83 1.85 -16.99
N ALA A 97 -3.45 1.22 -17.98
CA ALA A 97 -2.75 0.66 -19.13
C ALA A 97 -2.12 1.77 -20.00
N ILE A 98 -2.83 2.88 -20.22
CA ILE A 98 -2.31 4.06 -20.93
C ILE A 98 -1.16 4.70 -20.16
N GLN A 99 -1.34 4.97 -18.87
CA GLN A 99 -0.35 5.61 -17.98
C GLN A 99 0.98 4.85 -18.05
N ARG A 100 0.94 3.52 -17.91
CA ARG A 100 2.13 2.64 -18.00
C ARG A 100 2.86 2.75 -19.32
N VAL A 101 2.15 2.95 -20.43
CA VAL A 101 2.76 3.08 -21.76
C VAL A 101 3.41 4.45 -21.92
N ILE A 102 2.73 5.52 -21.48
CA ILE A 102 3.26 6.89 -21.49
C ILE A 102 4.52 6.99 -20.63
N GLU A 103 4.49 6.45 -19.42
CA GLU A 103 5.64 6.39 -18.50
C GLU A 103 6.82 5.69 -19.17
N ARG A 104 6.59 4.49 -19.74
CA ARG A 104 7.63 3.75 -20.48
C ARG A 104 8.20 4.56 -21.63
N GLN A 105 7.37 5.24 -22.42
CA GLN A 105 7.82 6.06 -23.55
C GLN A 105 8.65 7.28 -23.11
N LYS A 106 8.25 7.98 -22.06
CA LYS A 106 9.00 9.11 -21.48
C LYS A 106 10.38 8.68 -20.96
N ILE A 107 10.50 7.45 -20.46
CA ILE A 107 11.74 6.94 -19.84
C ILE A 107 12.77 6.48 -20.88
N VAL A 108 12.35 5.98 -22.05
CA VAL A 108 13.26 5.52 -23.12
C VAL A 108 14.17 6.64 -23.69
N SER A 109 13.85 7.91 -23.43
CA SER A 109 14.62 9.07 -23.92
C SER A 109 15.73 9.55 -22.97
N ALA A 110 15.87 8.97 -21.76
CA ALA A 110 16.98 9.30 -20.87
C ALA A 110 18.22 8.47 -21.26
N ALA A 111 19.39 9.11 -21.24
CA ALA A 111 20.69 8.45 -21.48
C ALA A 111 20.74 7.06 -20.83
N MET A 112 21.44 6.10 -21.45
CA MET A 112 21.59 4.68 -21.03
C MET A 112 22.21 4.46 -19.63
N ALA A 113 22.22 5.47 -18.76
CA ALA A 113 22.71 5.41 -17.40
C ALA A 113 21.70 4.72 -16.47
N ASP A 114 22.26 3.94 -15.56
CA ASP A 114 21.52 3.43 -14.40
C ASP A 114 21.33 4.55 -13.40
N GLN A 115 20.09 4.79 -13.00
CA GLN A 115 19.75 5.82 -12.02
C GLN A 115 18.51 5.41 -11.23
N ASP A 116 18.44 5.82 -9.97
CA ASP A 116 17.21 5.74 -9.20
C ASP A 116 16.63 7.14 -9.05
N VAL A 117 15.31 7.25 -9.13
CA VAL A 117 14.58 8.50 -8.94
C VAL A 117 13.78 8.37 -7.67
N VAL A 118 14.16 9.13 -6.65
CA VAL A 118 13.41 9.24 -5.41
C VAL A 118 12.50 10.45 -5.54
N ALA A 119 11.25 10.30 -5.15
CA ALA A 119 10.28 11.36 -5.07
C ALA A 119 9.52 11.28 -3.76
N PHE A 120 9.02 12.42 -3.32
CA PHE A 120 8.38 12.60 -2.02
C PHE A 120 7.08 13.36 -2.22
N ALA A 121 6.03 12.91 -1.54
CA ALA A 121 4.77 13.61 -1.42
C ALA A 121 4.34 13.61 0.05
N ARG A 122 3.82 14.74 0.52
CA ARG A 122 3.29 14.90 1.88
C ARG A 122 1.96 15.62 1.79
N ALA A 123 1.03 15.21 2.62
CA ALA A 123 -0.18 15.98 2.91
C ALA A 123 -0.61 15.63 4.35
N ASP A 124 -1.38 16.46 5.05
CA ASP A 124 -2.02 16.17 6.36
C ASP A 124 -1.24 15.37 7.43
N GLY A 125 0.09 15.43 7.45
CA GLY A 125 0.94 14.70 8.42
C GLY A 125 1.49 13.34 7.96
N ASP A 126 0.93 12.73 6.91
CA ASP A 126 1.51 11.52 6.31
C ASP A 126 2.39 11.86 5.09
N ALA A 127 3.39 11.02 4.88
CA ALA A 127 4.28 11.13 3.74
C ALA A 127 4.39 9.83 2.96
N CYS A 128 4.56 9.95 1.65
CA CYS A 128 4.84 8.85 0.74
C CYS A 128 6.12 9.13 -0.02
N VAL A 129 7.05 8.17 0.01
CA VAL A 129 8.25 8.17 -0.82
C VAL A 129 8.09 7.16 -1.93
N GLN A 130 8.29 7.60 -3.17
CA GLN A 130 8.29 6.74 -4.35
C GLN A 130 9.71 6.61 -4.89
N VAL A 131 10.14 5.39 -5.19
CA VAL A 131 11.44 5.09 -5.82
C VAL A 131 11.19 4.44 -7.18
N PHE A 132 11.72 5.04 -8.24
CA PHE A 132 11.76 4.45 -9.59
C PHE A 132 13.15 3.90 -9.88
N PHE A 133 13.22 2.63 -10.26
CA PHE A 133 14.47 1.97 -10.62
C PHE A 133 14.66 2.02 -12.13
N ILE A 134 15.62 2.82 -12.61
CA ILE A 134 15.93 2.94 -14.04
C ILE A 134 17.27 2.26 -14.33
N ARG A 135 17.26 1.25 -15.20
CA ARG A 135 18.48 0.56 -15.66
C ARG A 135 18.55 0.61 -17.17
N HIS A 136 19.71 0.95 -17.72
CA HIS A 136 19.92 1.13 -19.15
C HIS A 136 18.86 2.04 -19.82
N GLY A 137 18.43 3.11 -19.14
CA GLY A 137 17.39 4.01 -19.64
C GLY A 137 15.97 3.40 -19.67
N ARG A 138 15.72 2.31 -18.93
CA ARG A 138 14.40 1.68 -18.81
C ARG A 138 13.97 1.57 -17.36
N LEU A 139 12.71 1.87 -17.08
CA LEU A 139 12.10 1.61 -15.77
C LEU A 139 11.94 0.11 -15.59
N ILE A 140 12.69 -0.46 -14.66
CA ILE A 140 12.60 -1.89 -14.32
C ILE A 140 11.64 -2.15 -13.16
N GLY A 141 11.33 -1.15 -12.34
CA GLY A 141 10.41 -1.27 -11.23
C GLY A 141 10.12 0.06 -10.55
N ARG A 142 9.09 0.05 -9.70
CA ARG A 142 8.74 1.15 -8.81
C ARG A 142 8.32 0.60 -7.45
N GLU A 143 8.77 1.23 -6.39
CA GLU A 143 8.40 0.91 -5.00
C GLU A 143 7.93 2.18 -4.30
N TYR A 144 6.99 2.03 -3.36
CA TYR A 144 6.51 3.12 -2.54
C TYR A 144 6.62 2.76 -1.05
N PHE A 145 6.83 3.78 -0.23
CA PHE A 145 7.01 3.66 1.21
C PHE A 145 6.17 4.72 1.89
N VAL A 146 5.35 4.29 2.84
CA VAL A 146 4.51 5.17 3.64
C VAL A 146 5.26 5.47 4.94
N LEU A 147 5.33 6.74 5.30
CA LEU A 147 6.03 7.22 6.49
C LEU A 147 5.03 7.92 7.40
N ASP A 148 4.88 7.39 8.62
CA ASP A 148 4.03 7.94 9.67
C ASP A 148 4.82 8.89 10.56
N GLY A 149 4.14 9.86 11.18
CA GLY A 149 4.75 10.72 12.20
C GLY A 149 5.74 11.77 11.68
N THR A 150 5.72 12.07 10.38
CA THR A 150 6.64 13.05 9.76
C THR A 150 6.23 14.51 9.99
N ALA A 151 5.13 14.76 10.71
CA ALA A 151 4.52 16.09 10.87
C ALA A 151 5.46 17.15 11.48
N GLU A 152 6.42 16.73 12.32
CA GLU A 152 7.37 17.64 12.99
C GLU A 152 8.72 17.76 12.26
N GLU A 153 8.99 16.91 11.26
CA GLU A 153 10.25 16.88 10.51
C GLU A 153 10.14 17.62 9.17
N THR A 154 11.23 18.27 8.75
CA THR A 154 11.30 18.91 7.44
C THR A 154 11.37 17.88 6.30
N ASP A 155 10.89 18.22 5.11
CA ASP A 155 10.96 17.33 3.93
C ASP A 155 12.39 16.88 3.61
N THR A 156 13.36 17.75 3.87
CA THR A 156 14.79 17.48 3.71
C THR A 156 15.27 16.38 4.64
N GLU A 157 14.91 16.43 5.92
CA GLU A 157 15.30 15.44 6.93
C GLU A 157 14.66 14.08 6.65
N VAL A 158 13.37 14.06 6.32
CA VAL A 158 12.62 12.83 6.01
C VAL A 158 13.24 12.12 4.80
N VAL A 159 13.51 12.86 3.71
CA VAL A 159 14.15 12.27 2.52
C VAL A 159 15.58 11.82 2.81
N ALA A 160 16.35 12.57 3.62
CA ALA A 160 17.70 12.17 4.01
C ALA A 160 17.70 10.86 4.82
N SER A 161 16.82 10.76 5.81
CA SER A 161 16.63 9.57 6.64
C SER A 161 16.19 8.37 5.79
N PHE A 162 15.21 8.57 4.92
CA PHE A 162 14.75 7.54 3.98
C PHE A 162 15.90 7.02 3.10
N VAL A 163 16.68 7.91 2.47
CA VAL A 163 17.79 7.50 1.61
C VAL A 163 18.82 6.69 2.39
N LYS A 164 19.15 7.10 3.63
CA LYS A 164 20.07 6.34 4.50
C LYS A 164 19.52 4.95 4.82
N GLN A 165 18.26 4.82 5.22
CA GLN A 165 17.65 3.53 5.58
C GLN A 165 17.45 2.62 4.36
N PHE A 166 16.88 3.16 3.28
CA PHE A 166 16.56 2.41 2.07
C PHE A 166 17.82 1.80 1.44
N TYR A 167 18.88 2.59 1.27
CA TYR A 167 20.12 2.08 0.70
C TYR A 167 20.96 1.27 1.68
N ASP A 168 20.61 1.24 2.97
CA ASP A 168 21.24 0.33 3.92
C ASP A 168 20.80 -1.13 3.67
N GLU A 169 19.53 -1.32 3.34
CA GLU A 169 18.97 -2.63 3.02
C GLU A 169 19.07 -2.98 1.52
N ALA A 170 19.25 -1.99 0.64
CA ALA A 170 19.28 -2.21 -0.80
C ALA A 170 20.47 -3.07 -1.26
N ALA A 171 20.17 -4.08 -2.07
CA ALA A 171 21.18 -4.95 -2.69
C ALA A 171 22.00 -4.26 -3.79
N TYR A 172 21.52 -3.15 -4.35
CA TYR A 172 22.18 -2.41 -5.43
C TYR A 172 22.08 -0.91 -5.22
N VAL A 173 23.17 -0.20 -5.47
CA VAL A 173 23.24 1.28 -5.45
C VAL A 173 23.64 1.78 -6.84
N PRO A 174 22.81 2.62 -7.50
CA PRO A 174 23.12 3.13 -8.83
C PRO A 174 24.25 4.19 -8.79
N PRO A 175 24.90 4.47 -9.94
CA PRO A 175 25.89 5.56 -10.03
C PRO A 175 25.28 6.95 -9.84
N GLU A 176 23.98 7.12 -10.05
CA GLU A 176 23.28 8.39 -9.92
C GLU A 176 21.92 8.19 -9.24
N ILE A 177 21.59 9.05 -8.30
CA ILE A 177 20.29 9.09 -7.62
C ILE A 177 19.74 10.50 -7.77
N LEU A 178 18.55 10.60 -8.33
CA LEU A 178 17.83 11.86 -8.49
C LEU A 178 16.91 12.06 -7.27
N LEU A 179 16.98 13.26 -6.69
CA LEU A 179 16.24 13.65 -5.51
C LEU A 179 15.31 14.84 -5.83
N PRO A 180 14.18 14.97 -5.11
CA PRO A 180 13.24 16.08 -5.31
C PRO A 180 13.77 17.40 -4.72
N HIS A 181 14.55 17.33 -3.65
CA HIS A 181 15.18 18.46 -2.97
C HIS A 181 16.60 18.08 -2.53
N GLU A 182 17.40 19.09 -2.19
CA GLU A 182 18.72 18.87 -1.59
C GLU A 182 18.52 18.27 -0.20
N ILE A 183 19.38 17.32 0.17
CA ILE A 183 19.38 16.68 1.50
C ILE A 183 20.52 17.24 2.33
N ASP A 184 20.31 17.30 3.65
CA ASP A 184 21.38 17.63 4.58
C ASP A 184 22.48 16.57 4.53
N GLU A 185 23.71 17.02 4.76
CA GLU A 185 24.90 16.16 4.74
C GLU A 185 25.08 15.37 3.43
N ALA A 186 24.60 15.89 2.29
CA ALA A 186 24.65 15.19 1.01
C ALA A 186 26.04 14.61 0.66
N LEU A 187 27.12 15.29 1.05
CA LEU A 187 28.50 14.81 0.86
C LEU A 187 28.82 13.57 1.69
N VAL A 188 28.34 13.50 2.94
CA VAL A 188 28.51 12.34 3.82
C VAL A 188 27.73 11.15 3.28
N VAL A 189 26.48 11.38 2.86
CA VAL A 189 25.64 10.34 2.24
C VAL A 189 26.27 9.83 0.94
N GLN A 190 26.80 10.72 0.10
CA GLN A 190 27.50 10.34 -1.13
C GLN A 190 28.73 9.45 -0.87
N GLU A 191 29.55 9.79 0.12
CA GLU A 191 30.75 9.01 0.42
C GLU A 191 30.39 7.64 1.05
N TRP A 192 29.37 7.60 1.90
CA TRP A 192 28.82 6.34 2.41
C TRP A 192 28.28 5.43 1.30
N LEU A 193 27.47 5.96 0.38
CA LEU A 193 26.96 5.24 -0.79
C LEU A 193 28.08 4.77 -1.72
N ARG A 194 29.12 5.59 -1.90
CA ARG A 194 30.32 5.23 -2.64
C ARG A 194 31.04 4.03 -2.00
N SER A 195 31.18 4.01 -0.68
CA SER A 195 31.79 2.88 0.03
C SER A 195 31.00 1.59 -0.18
N ARG A 196 29.66 1.65 -0.16
CA ARG A 196 28.81 0.47 -0.45
C ARG A 196 28.92 0.00 -1.90
N ARG A 197 28.90 0.93 -2.85
CA ARG A 197 28.95 0.62 -4.29
C ARG A 197 30.35 0.20 -4.75
N GLY A 198 31.40 0.65 -4.07
CA GLY A 198 32.79 0.55 -4.50
C GLY A 198 33.19 1.55 -5.60
N ASN A 199 32.26 2.39 -6.08
CA ASN A 199 32.46 3.39 -7.13
C ASN A 199 31.66 4.66 -6.83
N LYS A 200 32.03 5.78 -7.47
CA LYS A 200 31.39 7.09 -7.26
C LYS A 200 29.86 7.02 -7.43
N VAL A 201 29.14 7.59 -6.49
CA VAL A 201 27.68 7.81 -6.53
C VAL A 201 27.41 9.30 -6.54
N LEU A 202 26.50 9.75 -7.41
CA LEU A 202 26.09 11.15 -7.53
C LEU A 202 24.65 11.32 -7.05
N LEU A 203 24.46 12.14 -6.02
CA LEU A 203 23.14 12.66 -5.66
C LEU A 203 22.90 13.96 -6.44
N LYS A 204 21.78 14.06 -7.16
CA LYS A 204 21.44 15.25 -7.95
C LYS A 204 20.00 15.68 -7.77
N VAL A 205 19.81 16.99 -7.76
CA VAL A 205 18.49 17.63 -7.77
C VAL A 205 18.31 18.33 -9.13
N PRO A 206 17.64 17.68 -10.10
CA PRO A 206 17.54 18.22 -11.45
C PRO A 206 16.57 19.40 -11.50
N ARG A 207 17.06 20.58 -11.94
CA ARG A 207 16.23 21.79 -12.08
C ARG A 207 15.62 22.00 -13.47
N ARG A 208 16.08 21.25 -14.49
CA ARG A 208 15.61 21.35 -15.89
C ARG A 208 15.88 20.09 -16.71
N GLY A 209 15.16 19.93 -17.83
CA GLY A 209 15.32 18.85 -18.79
C GLY A 209 14.73 17.50 -18.33
N HIS A 210 15.00 16.44 -19.08
CA HIS A 210 14.38 15.12 -18.87
C HIS A 210 14.50 14.57 -17.46
N LYS A 211 15.63 14.80 -16.76
CA LYS A 211 15.81 14.34 -15.37
C LYS A 211 14.84 15.01 -14.40
N ARG A 212 14.50 16.29 -14.63
CA ARG A 212 13.47 16.98 -13.86
C ARG A 212 12.11 16.39 -14.14
N ASP A 213 11.81 16.07 -15.40
CA ASP A 213 10.52 15.50 -15.78
C ASP A 213 10.33 14.08 -15.20
N LEU A 214 11.42 13.31 -15.02
CA LEU A 214 11.40 12.04 -14.29
C LEU A 214 11.08 12.22 -12.81
N VAL A 215 11.74 13.16 -12.14
CA VAL A 215 11.43 13.48 -10.73
C VAL A 215 9.99 13.94 -10.60
N LYS A 216 9.52 14.82 -11.49
CA LYS A 216 8.13 15.31 -11.50
C LYS A 216 7.13 14.16 -11.62
N MET A 217 7.35 13.25 -12.58
CA MET A 217 6.50 12.07 -12.76
C MET A 217 6.47 11.17 -11.52
N ALA A 218 7.62 10.95 -10.91
CA ALA A 218 7.71 10.16 -9.67
C ALA A 218 7.00 10.86 -8.50
N THR A 219 7.04 12.19 -8.43
CA THR A 219 6.29 12.99 -7.43
C THR A 219 4.77 12.94 -7.66
N GLU A 220 4.32 13.01 -8.91
CA GLU A 220 2.90 12.84 -9.27
C GLU A 220 2.41 11.45 -8.83
N ASN A 221 3.17 10.40 -9.13
CA ASN A 221 2.88 9.02 -8.67
C ASN A 221 2.86 8.90 -7.13
N ALA A 222 3.80 9.54 -6.42
CA ALA A 222 3.83 9.54 -4.96
C ALA A 222 2.58 10.20 -4.37
N THR A 223 2.12 11.29 -4.98
CA THR A 223 0.93 12.04 -4.56
C THR A 223 -0.35 11.25 -4.81
N GLU A 224 -0.50 10.63 -5.98
CA GLU A 224 -1.62 9.74 -6.30
C GLU A 224 -1.67 8.55 -5.33
N THR A 225 -0.53 7.91 -5.07
CA THR A 225 -0.42 6.77 -4.14
C THR A 225 -0.84 7.17 -2.74
N LEU A 226 -0.36 8.32 -2.24
CA LEU A 226 -0.73 8.84 -0.93
C LEU A 226 -2.25 9.12 -0.84
N THR A 227 -2.82 9.73 -1.87
CA THR A 227 -4.25 10.05 -1.95
C THR A 227 -5.10 8.78 -1.91
N HIS A 228 -4.71 7.76 -2.68
CA HIS A 228 -5.41 6.48 -2.70
C HIS A 228 -5.34 5.76 -1.35
N LEU A 229 -4.16 5.70 -0.73
CA LEU A 229 -3.98 5.07 0.58
C LEU A 229 -4.82 5.75 1.66
N ARG A 230 -4.89 7.09 1.65
CA ARG A 230 -5.78 7.83 2.56
C ARG A 230 -7.24 7.53 2.36
N ALA A 231 -7.71 7.54 1.11
CA ALA A 231 -9.10 7.21 0.82
C ALA A 231 -9.44 5.81 1.36
N GLN A 232 -8.52 4.86 1.21
CA GLN A 232 -8.67 3.52 1.76
C GLN A 232 -8.67 3.51 3.30
N TRP A 233 -7.76 4.24 3.94
CA TRP A 233 -7.71 4.35 5.40
C TRP A 233 -8.97 4.99 5.99
N LEU A 234 -9.49 6.06 5.40
CA LEU A 234 -10.74 6.68 5.84
C LEU A 234 -11.93 5.71 5.76
N VAL A 235 -11.98 4.90 4.69
CA VAL A 235 -13.00 3.85 4.56
C VAL A 235 -12.83 2.80 5.64
N ASP A 236 -11.59 2.39 5.94
CA ASP A 236 -11.32 1.37 6.94
C ASP A 236 -11.52 1.88 8.38
N GLU A 237 -11.16 3.13 8.69
CA GLU A 237 -11.49 3.80 9.95
C GLU A 237 -13.00 3.93 10.12
N GLY A 238 -13.73 4.33 9.07
CA GLY A 238 -15.19 4.39 9.11
C GLY A 238 -15.85 3.03 9.40
N LYS A 239 -15.31 1.95 8.81
CA LYS A 239 -15.75 0.57 9.13
C LYS A 239 -15.42 0.20 10.57
N GLN A 240 -14.22 0.51 11.05
CA GLN A 240 -13.80 0.21 12.43
C GLN A 240 -14.64 0.99 13.44
N ALA A 241 -14.86 2.29 13.23
CA ALA A 241 -15.70 3.11 14.08
C ALA A 241 -17.14 2.59 14.13
N ARG A 242 -17.71 2.18 12.98
CA ARG A 242 -19.04 1.54 12.94
C ARG A 242 -19.04 0.22 13.74
N ALA A 243 -18.07 -0.65 13.52
CA ALA A 243 -17.97 -1.92 14.23
C ALA A 243 -17.79 -1.75 15.75
N LEU A 244 -17.01 -0.76 16.19
CA LEU A 244 -16.87 -0.42 17.61
C LEU A 244 -18.15 0.17 18.20
N GLY A 245 -18.91 0.95 17.42
CA GLY A 245 -20.23 1.44 17.82
C GLY A 245 -21.26 0.30 17.97
N GLU A 246 -21.30 -0.64 17.02
CA GLU A 246 -22.13 -1.84 17.13
C GLU A 246 -21.75 -2.67 18.36
N LEU A 247 -20.45 -2.80 18.65
CA LEU A 247 -19.96 -3.50 19.84
C LEU A 247 -20.37 -2.79 21.14
N GLN A 248 -20.30 -1.45 21.17
CA GLN A 248 -20.78 -0.64 22.28
C GLN A 248 -22.27 -0.90 22.55
N GLU A 249 -23.10 -0.84 21.51
CA GLU A 249 -24.54 -1.04 21.61
C GLU A 249 -24.89 -2.47 22.09
N HIS A 250 -24.26 -3.49 21.50
CA HIS A 250 -24.54 -4.88 21.82
C HIS A 250 -24.07 -5.29 23.23
N LEU A 251 -22.98 -4.71 23.72
CA LEU A 251 -22.43 -4.98 25.05
C LEU A 251 -22.89 -3.95 26.10
N ALA A 252 -23.70 -2.96 25.70
CA ALA A 252 -24.17 -1.87 26.56
C ALA A 252 -23.04 -1.13 27.30
N LEU A 253 -21.95 -0.83 26.58
CA LEU A 253 -20.82 -0.08 27.11
C LEU A 253 -21.12 1.43 27.13
N GLU A 254 -20.58 2.15 28.12
CA GLU A 254 -20.77 3.61 28.23
C GLU A 254 -20.19 4.36 27.02
N GLU A 255 -19.02 3.93 26.54
CA GLU A 255 -18.33 4.49 25.38
C GLU A 255 -17.82 3.37 24.44
N PRO A 256 -17.59 3.65 23.14
CA PRO A 256 -16.96 2.69 22.23
C PRO A 256 -15.58 2.25 22.76
N PRO A 257 -15.30 0.94 22.84
CA PRO A 257 -14.04 0.48 23.42
C PRO A 257 -12.86 0.85 22.51
N THR A 258 -11.93 1.64 23.04
CA THR A 258 -10.74 2.10 22.32
C THR A 258 -9.62 1.06 22.39
N ARG A 259 -9.46 0.38 23.52
CA ARG A 259 -8.47 -0.70 23.71
C ARG A 259 -9.17 -2.01 24.06
N ILE A 260 -8.97 -3.02 23.22
CA ILE A 260 -9.54 -4.36 23.40
C ILE A 260 -8.40 -5.35 23.60
N GLU A 261 -8.47 -6.14 24.67
CA GLU A 261 -7.53 -7.23 24.93
C GLU A 261 -8.25 -8.58 24.83
N CYS A 262 -7.78 -9.45 23.94
CA CYS A 262 -8.35 -10.79 23.75
C CYS A 262 -7.38 -11.86 24.26
N TYR A 263 -7.93 -12.83 25.00
CA TYR A 263 -7.18 -13.86 25.71
C TYR A 263 -7.57 -15.25 25.23
N ASP A 264 -6.59 -16.04 24.80
CA ASP A 264 -6.74 -17.44 24.38
C ASP A 264 -5.83 -18.38 25.19
N ILE A 265 -6.29 -19.60 25.45
CA ILE A 265 -5.49 -20.69 26.02
C ILE A 265 -5.36 -21.82 25.00
N SER A 266 -4.13 -22.03 24.55
CA SER A 266 -3.80 -23.09 23.60
C SER A 266 -3.03 -24.21 24.32
N THR A 267 -3.58 -25.42 24.28
CA THR A 267 -2.94 -26.62 24.82
C THR A 267 -2.45 -27.53 23.70
N THR A 268 -1.15 -27.86 23.70
CA THR A 268 -0.54 -28.75 22.71
C THR A 268 -0.43 -30.14 23.31
N GLN A 269 -0.92 -31.16 22.59
CA GLN A 269 -0.99 -32.52 23.10
C GLN A 269 0.43 -33.06 23.42
N GLY A 270 0.80 -33.11 24.70
CA GLY A 270 2.12 -33.55 25.18
C GLY A 270 3.14 -32.45 25.49
N THR A 271 2.80 -31.16 25.38
CA THR A 271 3.71 -30.03 25.68
C THR A 271 3.03 -28.92 26.50
N ALA A 272 3.84 -27.99 27.03
CA ALA A 272 3.43 -26.93 27.96
C ALA A 272 2.27 -26.05 27.46
N THR A 273 1.28 -25.81 28.32
CA THR A 273 0.15 -24.91 28.07
C THR A 273 0.63 -23.47 27.89
N THR A 274 0.12 -22.79 26.85
CA THR A 274 0.46 -21.41 26.55
C THR A 274 -0.80 -20.57 26.43
N GLY A 275 -0.84 -19.43 27.13
CA GLY A 275 -1.82 -18.38 26.88
C GLY A 275 -1.30 -17.30 25.92
N ALA A 276 -2.19 -16.76 25.09
CA ALA A 276 -1.91 -15.63 24.21
C ALA A 276 -2.81 -14.44 24.57
N MET A 277 -2.23 -13.25 24.54
CA MET A 277 -2.94 -11.98 24.65
C MET A 277 -2.66 -11.17 23.39
N VAL A 278 -3.73 -10.88 22.65
CA VAL A 278 -3.70 -10.01 21.48
C VAL A 278 -4.41 -8.70 21.81
N VAL A 279 -3.95 -7.62 21.18
CA VAL A 279 -4.40 -6.27 21.51
C VAL A 279 -4.88 -5.56 20.26
N PHE A 280 -6.05 -4.94 20.34
CA PHE A 280 -6.56 -4.03 19.34
C PHE A 280 -6.67 -2.62 19.94
N VAL A 281 -6.28 -1.61 19.17
CA VAL A 281 -6.46 -0.21 19.53
C VAL A 281 -7.23 0.47 18.40
N LYS A 282 -8.37 1.08 18.71
CA LYS A 282 -9.31 1.67 17.74
C LYS A 282 -9.69 0.71 16.62
N GLY A 283 -9.85 -0.57 16.93
CA GLY A 283 -10.19 -1.61 15.94
C GLY A 283 -9.02 -2.13 15.10
N VAL A 284 -7.80 -1.61 15.27
CA VAL A 284 -6.59 -2.06 14.56
C VAL A 284 -5.72 -2.97 15.43
N PRO A 285 -5.21 -4.12 14.92
CA PRO A 285 -4.27 -4.95 15.66
C PRO A 285 -2.97 -4.22 16.03
N ARG A 286 -2.65 -4.15 17.32
CA ARG A 286 -1.41 -3.56 17.84
C ARG A 286 -0.40 -4.65 18.23
N LYS A 287 0.28 -5.20 17.21
CA LYS A 287 1.19 -6.36 17.36
C LYS A 287 2.32 -6.15 18.38
N SER A 288 2.82 -4.93 18.54
CA SER A 288 3.86 -4.60 19.54
C SER A 288 3.41 -4.83 20.99
N ASP A 289 2.10 -4.83 21.23
CA ASP A 289 1.51 -5.05 22.56
C ASP A 289 1.15 -6.52 22.82
N TYR A 290 1.31 -7.42 21.84
CA TYR A 290 0.97 -8.84 21.99
C TYR A 290 1.87 -9.51 23.02
N ARG A 291 1.31 -10.44 23.80
CA ARG A 291 2.05 -11.18 24.83
C ARG A 291 1.73 -12.66 24.79
N ARG A 292 2.75 -13.45 25.11
CA ARG A 292 2.64 -14.91 25.24
C ARG A 292 2.99 -15.29 26.68
N PHE A 293 2.08 -16.02 27.32
CA PHE A 293 2.20 -16.48 28.69
C PHE A 293 2.49 -17.97 28.69
N ARG A 294 3.67 -18.36 29.16
CA ARG A 294 3.92 -19.76 29.51
C ARG A 294 3.28 -20.03 30.87
N ILE A 295 2.29 -20.92 30.90
CA ILE A 295 1.59 -21.35 32.11
C ILE A 295 2.51 -22.30 32.88
N ARG A 296 2.62 -22.11 34.20
CA ARG A 296 3.61 -22.84 35.02
C ARG A 296 2.99 -23.54 36.22
N SER A 297 1.88 -23.03 36.74
CA SER A 297 1.30 -23.46 38.01
C SER A 297 0.19 -24.50 37.87
N VAL A 298 -0.11 -24.93 36.65
CA VAL A 298 -1.20 -25.85 36.33
C VAL A 298 -0.63 -27.17 35.82
N GLU A 299 -0.94 -28.26 36.51
CA GLU A 299 -0.61 -29.63 36.09
C GLU A 299 -1.77 -30.20 35.26
N GLY A 300 -1.49 -30.69 34.05
CA GLY A 300 -2.51 -31.25 33.15
C GLY A 300 -3.24 -30.21 32.29
N THR A 301 -4.35 -30.63 31.67
CA THR A 301 -5.18 -29.82 30.77
C THR A 301 -6.33 -29.16 31.54
N ASP A 302 -6.02 -28.13 32.33
CA ASP A 302 -7.04 -27.30 32.99
C ASP A 302 -6.99 -25.87 32.43
N ASP A 303 -7.86 -25.60 31.47
CA ASP A 303 -7.93 -24.32 30.77
C ASP A 303 -8.44 -23.20 31.69
N TYR A 304 -9.26 -23.51 32.70
CA TYR A 304 -9.77 -22.52 33.66
C TYR A 304 -8.67 -22.05 34.60
N ALA A 305 -7.91 -22.97 35.16
CA ALA A 305 -6.77 -22.63 36.01
C ALA A 305 -5.69 -21.87 35.22
N SER A 306 -5.48 -22.26 33.95
CA SER A 306 -4.52 -21.61 33.05
C SER A 306 -4.91 -20.16 32.73
N MET A 307 -6.19 -19.93 32.40
CA MET A 307 -6.72 -18.58 32.19
C MET A 307 -6.63 -17.72 33.44
N ARG A 308 -6.94 -18.28 34.61
CA ARG A 308 -6.81 -17.60 35.91
C ARG A 308 -5.38 -17.18 36.19
N GLU A 309 -4.38 -18.05 35.95
CA GLU A 309 -2.97 -17.69 36.13
C GLU A 309 -2.59 -16.52 35.22
N MET A 310 -2.96 -16.60 33.94
CA MET A 310 -2.64 -15.58 32.94
C MET A 310 -3.22 -14.21 33.30
N LEU A 311 -4.52 -14.14 33.60
CA LEU A 311 -5.20 -12.90 33.96
C LEU A 311 -4.63 -12.31 35.25
N ARG A 312 -4.41 -13.12 36.29
CA ARG A 312 -3.78 -12.65 37.54
C ARG A 312 -2.40 -12.07 37.29
N ARG A 313 -1.60 -12.68 36.41
CA ARG A 313 -0.27 -12.17 36.06
C ARG A 313 -0.33 -10.89 35.24
N ARG A 314 -1.31 -10.74 34.34
CA ARG A 314 -1.55 -9.50 33.59
C ARG A 314 -1.84 -8.35 34.54
N PHE A 315 -2.84 -8.51 35.41
CA PHE A 315 -3.35 -7.44 36.26
C PHE A 315 -2.46 -7.14 37.48
N ARG A 316 -1.82 -8.16 38.08
CA ARG A 316 -0.85 -7.94 39.17
C ARG A 316 0.29 -7.02 38.73
N ARG A 317 0.80 -7.22 37.52
CA ARG A 317 1.92 -6.43 36.99
C ARG A 317 1.55 -4.97 36.71
N ILE A 318 0.26 -4.67 36.55
CA ILE A 318 -0.25 -3.28 36.50
C ILE A 318 -0.13 -2.65 37.88
N ALA A 319 -0.66 -3.32 38.91
CA ALA A 319 -0.60 -2.83 40.29
C ALA A 319 0.84 -2.65 40.80
N GLU A 320 1.77 -3.50 40.37
CA GLU A 320 3.19 -3.39 40.69
C GLU A 320 3.90 -2.25 39.93
N GLN A 321 3.42 -1.89 38.72
CA GLN A 321 3.96 -0.79 37.92
C GLN A 321 3.40 0.58 38.30
N GLU A 322 2.13 0.68 38.72
CA GLU A 322 1.59 1.92 39.32
C GLU A 322 2.35 2.31 40.61
N ALA A 323 3.01 1.36 41.26
CA ALA A 323 3.85 1.58 42.43
C ALA A 323 5.31 2.00 42.11
N GLN A 324 5.74 2.00 40.84
CA GLN A 324 7.09 2.38 40.41
C GLN A 324 7.04 3.64 39.54
N ASP A 325 7.66 4.72 40.02
CA ASP A 325 7.76 6.06 39.40
C ASP A 325 8.27 6.00 37.93
N PRO A 326 7.68 6.71 36.95
CA PRO A 326 7.96 6.53 35.50
C PRO A 326 9.32 7.02 35.00
N GLN A 327 10.26 7.40 35.87
CA GLN A 327 11.51 8.04 35.49
C GLN A 327 12.67 7.03 35.37
N VAL A 328 12.69 6.27 34.27
CA VAL A 328 13.94 5.66 33.77
C VAL A 328 14.22 6.19 32.35
N PRO A 329 15.20 7.08 32.18
CA PRO A 329 15.56 7.60 30.85
C PRO A 329 16.16 6.47 29.99
N GLY A 330 15.58 6.22 28.81
CA GLY A 330 16.17 5.34 27.78
C GLY A 330 15.59 3.93 27.66
N GLY A 331 14.54 3.57 28.39
CA GLY A 331 13.79 2.33 28.18
C GLY A 331 12.60 2.55 27.22
N LYS A 332 12.31 1.61 26.30
CA LYS A 332 11.07 1.63 25.50
C LYS A 332 9.87 1.78 26.45
N GLU A 333 9.03 2.79 26.25
CA GLU A 333 7.79 2.98 27.01
C GLU A 333 6.96 1.68 26.98
N SER A 334 6.71 1.13 28.17
CA SER A 334 5.97 -0.12 28.29
C SER A 334 4.47 0.18 28.33
N THR A 335 3.72 -0.18 27.29
CA THR A 335 2.25 -0.06 27.23
C THR A 335 1.50 -0.97 28.21
N TRP A 336 2.22 -1.70 29.08
CA TRP A 336 1.64 -2.70 29.98
C TRP A 336 0.74 -2.09 31.07
N HIS A 337 0.97 -0.83 31.44
CA HIS A 337 0.18 -0.11 32.44
C HIS A 337 -1.23 0.27 31.94
N LEU A 338 -1.46 0.29 30.63
CA LEU A 338 -2.77 0.64 30.06
C LEU A 338 -3.78 -0.49 30.29
N LEU A 339 -4.95 -0.16 30.84
CA LEU A 339 -6.08 -1.08 30.99
C LEU A 339 -6.89 -1.17 29.70
N PRO A 340 -7.46 -2.35 29.38
CA PRO A 340 -8.43 -2.46 28.30
C PRO A 340 -9.78 -1.86 28.69
N ASP A 341 -10.45 -1.24 27.72
CA ASP A 341 -11.86 -0.85 27.83
C ASP A 341 -12.78 -2.07 27.68
N LEU A 342 -12.31 -3.10 26.96
CA LEU A 342 -13.00 -4.37 26.79
C LEU A 342 -12.02 -5.54 26.85
N LEU A 343 -12.29 -6.50 27.74
CA LEU A 343 -11.60 -7.77 27.83
C LEU A 343 -12.43 -8.88 27.19
N VAL A 344 -11.85 -9.59 26.23
CA VAL A 344 -12.48 -10.71 25.54
C VAL A 344 -11.74 -12.00 25.90
N VAL A 345 -12.47 -13.05 26.26
CA VAL A 345 -11.90 -14.38 26.48
C VAL A 345 -12.39 -15.34 25.42
N ASP A 346 -11.49 -16.14 24.86
CA ASP A 346 -11.83 -17.25 23.98
C ASP A 346 -12.31 -18.44 24.83
N GLY A 347 -13.63 -18.57 24.96
CA GLY A 347 -14.25 -19.60 25.77
C GLY A 347 -15.73 -19.38 26.04
N GLY A 348 -16.33 -20.33 26.74
CA GLY A 348 -17.74 -20.28 27.14
C GLY A 348 -17.96 -19.62 28.50
N LYS A 349 -19.14 -19.87 29.07
CA LYS A 349 -19.55 -19.32 30.38
C LYS A 349 -18.55 -19.61 31.52
N GLY A 350 -17.87 -20.76 31.48
CA GLY A 350 -16.87 -21.12 32.49
C GLY A 350 -15.65 -20.19 32.45
N GLN A 351 -15.08 -19.96 31.27
CA GLN A 351 -13.95 -19.06 31.07
C GLN A 351 -14.31 -17.62 31.42
N LEU A 352 -15.51 -17.18 31.03
CA LEU A 352 -16.02 -15.85 31.39
C LEU A 352 -16.12 -15.67 32.90
N ASN A 353 -16.67 -16.64 33.63
CA ASN A 353 -16.77 -16.56 35.09
C ASN A 353 -15.39 -16.53 35.76
N VAL A 354 -14.40 -17.25 35.22
CA VAL A 354 -13.01 -17.17 35.70
C VAL A 354 -12.45 -15.76 35.51
N ALA A 355 -12.72 -15.13 34.36
CA ALA A 355 -12.26 -13.77 34.11
C ALA A 355 -12.93 -12.73 35.00
N LEU A 356 -14.21 -12.91 35.32
CA LEU A 356 -14.95 -12.04 36.25
C LEU A 356 -14.52 -12.19 37.72
N GLU A 357 -14.00 -13.36 38.11
CA GLU A 357 -13.54 -13.63 39.48
C GLU A 357 -12.15 -13.03 39.78
N VAL A 358 -11.30 -12.91 38.76
CA VAL A 358 -9.94 -12.38 38.86
C VAL A 358 -9.96 -10.87 38.87
#